data_AF-A0A8H7X3T8-F1
#
_entry.id   AF-A0A8H7X3T8-F1
#
_cell.length_a   1.000
_cell.length_b   1.000
_cell.length_c   1.000
_cell.angle_alpha   90.00
_cell.angle_beta   90.00
_cell.angle_gamma   90.00
#
_symmetry.space_group_name_H-M   'P 1'
#
loop_
_entity.id
_entity.type
_entity.pdbx_description
1 polymer ?
#
loop_
_entity_poly.entity_id
_entity_poly.type
_entity_poly.pdbx_seq_one_letter_code
_entity_poly.pdbx_strand_id
1 'polypeptide(L)'
;MAAPANNNPLPDTTNLSLLMIGYLVDFEEISTLQTRHRYESPTRAQQTVIETAIVANLDEQFASLKKLFIANAACEKCRQSPLVVGSVHQNFANAETQTRLDDLVEIVDELKTCPLDIKQVHLDFVKRYFEQLEAAYRRDNVAAAGLC
;
A
#
# COMPACT_ATOMS: atom_id res chain seq x y z
N MET A 1 2.38 32.60 29.77
CA MET A 1 3.66 32.22 29.15
C MET A 1 3.34 31.45 27.87
N ALA A 2 3.60 32.04 26.71
CA ALA A 2 3.36 31.39 25.42
C ALA A 2 4.51 30.41 25.13
N ALA A 3 4.18 29.18 24.76
CA ALA A 3 5.17 28.18 24.36
C ALA A 3 5.91 28.65 23.09
N PRO A 4 7.22 28.37 22.96
CA PRO A 4 7.98 28.76 21.78
C PRO A 4 7.48 28.00 20.55
N ALA A 5 7.16 28.74 19.48
CA ALA A 5 6.90 28.19 18.16
C ALA A 5 8.17 27.50 17.67
N ASN A 6 8.13 26.17 17.60
CA ASN A 6 9.23 25.37 17.08
C ASN A 6 9.26 25.51 15.56
N ASN A 7 9.91 26.57 15.06
CA ASN A 7 10.14 26.85 13.64
C ASN A 7 11.23 25.94 13.03
N ASN A 8 11.27 24.66 13.40
CA ASN A 8 12.09 23.73 12.64
C ASN A 8 11.46 23.59 11.25
N PRO A 9 12.16 23.96 10.16
CA PRO A 9 11.69 23.67 8.82
C PRO A 9 11.46 22.16 8.72
N LEU A 10 10.29 21.78 8.19
CA LEU A 10 9.93 20.39 7.90
C LEU A 10 11.12 19.72 7.19
N PRO A 11 11.58 18.53 7.62
CA PRO A 11 12.58 17.79 6.85
C PRO A 11 12.03 17.58 5.44
N ASP A 12 12.90 17.81 4.44
CA ASP A 12 12.56 17.83 3.02
C ASP A 12 11.51 16.78 2.67
N THR A 13 10.33 17.27 2.30
CA THR A 13 9.14 16.52 1.84
C THR A 13 9.38 15.65 0.59
N THR A 14 10.62 15.34 0.24
CA THR A 14 11.07 14.59 -0.93
C THR A 14 11.67 13.25 -0.52
N ASN A 15 10.92 12.45 0.25
CA ASN A 15 11.23 11.02 0.31
C ASN A 15 10.91 10.41 -1.07
N LEU A 16 11.92 10.35 -1.93
CA LEU A 16 11.85 9.80 -3.30
C LEU A 16 11.35 8.35 -3.30
N SER A 17 11.68 7.58 -2.26
CA SER A 17 11.21 6.20 -2.09
C SER A 17 9.69 6.13 -1.90
N LEU A 18 9.10 7.12 -1.22
CA LEU A 18 7.64 7.26 -1.12
C LEU A 18 7.01 7.63 -2.47
N LEU A 19 7.60 8.59 -3.20
CA LEU A 19 7.10 9.06 -4.51
C LEU A 19 7.03 7.97 -5.59
N MET A 20 7.75 6.87 -5.37
CA MET A 20 7.86 5.77 -6.31
C MET A 20 7.16 4.50 -5.81
N ILE A 21 6.43 4.52 -4.70
CA ILE A 21 5.78 3.31 -4.15
C ILE A 21 4.89 2.61 -5.18
N GLY A 22 4.05 3.36 -5.92
CA GLY A 22 3.22 2.78 -6.99
C GLY A 22 4.03 2.18 -8.15
N TYR A 23 5.24 2.70 -8.40
CA TYR A 23 6.16 2.22 -9.44
C TYR A 23 6.98 1.00 -8.99
N LEU A 24 7.17 0.81 -7.69
CA LEU A 24 7.86 -0.34 -7.12
C LEU A 24 7.00 -1.61 -7.10
N VAL A 25 5.70 -1.47 -7.41
CA VAL A 25 4.80 -2.61 -7.56
C VAL A 25 5.01 -3.28 -8.90
N ASP A 26 5.43 -4.53 -8.86
CA ASP A 26 5.56 -5.36 -10.05
C ASP A 26 4.47 -6.43 -10.09
N PHE A 27 3.63 -6.36 -11.11
CA PHE A 27 2.58 -7.35 -11.37
C PHE A 27 2.78 -8.06 -12.72
N GLU A 28 3.99 -7.98 -13.29
CA GLU A 28 4.34 -8.69 -14.54
C GLU A 28 4.16 -10.21 -14.38
N GLU A 29 4.48 -10.75 -13.19
CA GLU A 29 4.29 -12.17 -12.89
C GLU A 29 2.80 -12.57 -12.95
N ILE A 30 1.90 -11.77 -12.38
CA ILE A 30 0.46 -12.01 -12.47
C ILE A 30 0.00 -12.00 -13.93
N SER A 31 0.50 -11.05 -14.72
CA SER A 31 0.18 -10.96 -16.17
C SER A 31 0.66 -12.18 -16.94
N THR A 32 1.83 -12.71 -16.58
CA THR A 32 2.41 -13.93 -17.17
C THR A 32 1.57 -15.16 -16.82
N LEU A 33 1.21 -15.31 -15.54
CA LEU A 33 0.36 -16.41 -15.05
C LEU A 33 -1.05 -16.39 -15.69
N GLN A 34 -1.62 -15.19 -15.86
CA GLN A 34 -2.88 -14.97 -16.56
C GLN A 34 -2.81 -15.36 -18.05
N THR A 35 -1.75 -14.96 -18.73
CA THR A 35 -1.49 -15.33 -20.13
C THR A 35 -1.37 -16.84 -20.26
N ARG A 36 -0.61 -17.47 -19.37
CA ARG A 36 -0.49 -18.93 -19.28
C ARG A 36 -1.85 -19.60 -19.14
N HIS A 37 -2.68 -19.13 -18.23
CA HIS A 37 -4.02 -19.67 -18.02
C HIS A 37 -4.91 -19.57 -19.26
N ARG A 38 -4.90 -18.41 -19.94
CA ARG A 38 -5.76 -18.15 -21.10
C ARG A 38 -5.37 -18.92 -22.36
N TYR A 39 -4.07 -19.14 -22.59
CA TYR A 39 -3.59 -19.67 -23.86
C TYR A 39 -3.07 -21.11 -23.80
N GLU A 40 -2.71 -21.63 -22.62
CA GLU A 40 -2.14 -22.99 -22.51
C GLU A 40 -3.17 -24.06 -22.13
N SER A 41 -4.45 -23.70 -21.95
CA SER A 41 -5.52 -24.63 -21.57
C SER A 41 -5.14 -25.58 -20.41
N PRO A 42 -4.72 -25.03 -19.25
CA PRO A 42 -4.22 -25.82 -18.13
C PRO A 42 -5.28 -26.76 -17.57
N THR A 43 -4.84 -27.93 -17.12
CA THR A 43 -5.66 -28.87 -16.32
C THR A 43 -6.14 -28.21 -15.03
N ARG A 44 -7.18 -28.77 -14.40
CA ARG A 44 -7.72 -28.23 -13.14
C ARG A 44 -6.68 -28.14 -12.02
N ALA A 45 -5.78 -29.12 -11.92
CA ALA A 45 -4.68 -29.08 -10.95
C ALA A 45 -3.72 -27.91 -11.23
N GLN A 46 -3.40 -27.66 -12.51
CA GLN A 46 -2.56 -26.53 -12.91
C GLN A 46 -3.26 -25.19 -12.69
N GLN A 47 -4.58 -25.10 -12.89
CA GLN A 47 -5.37 -23.91 -12.58
C GLN A 47 -5.27 -23.54 -11.11
N THR A 48 -5.45 -24.50 -10.19
CA THR A 48 -5.30 -24.26 -8.75
C THR A 48 -3.89 -23.79 -8.37
N VAL A 49 -2.85 -24.33 -9.02
CA VAL A 49 -1.47 -23.86 -8.82
C VAL A 49 -1.31 -22.41 -9.29
N ILE A 50 -1.90 -22.06 -10.44
CA ILE A 50 -1.86 -20.69 -10.97
C ILE A 50 -2.62 -19.72 -10.04
N GLU A 51 -3.82 -20.07 -9.58
CA GLU A 51 -4.60 -19.30 -8.61
C GLU A 51 -3.79 -19.02 -7.35
N THR A 52 -3.19 -20.06 -6.78
CA THR A 52 -2.38 -19.95 -5.56
C THR A 52 -1.16 -19.05 -5.78
N ALA A 53 -0.50 -19.14 -6.93
CA ALA A 53 0.64 -18.30 -7.27
C ALA A 53 0.24 -16.82 -7.44
N ILE A 54 -0.90 -16.54 -8.08
CA ILE A 54 -1.42 -15.17 -8.22
C ILE A 54 -1.72 -14.56 -6.85
N VAL A 55 -2.40 -15.30 -5.96
CA VAL A 55 -2.71 -14.83 -4.61
C VAL A 55 -1.43 -14.57 -3.81
N ALA A 56 -0.46 -15.48 -3.86
CA ALA A 56 0.82 -15.31 -3.18
C ALA A 56 1.57 -14.07 -3.66
N ASN A 57 1.61 -13.83 -4.98
CA ASN A 57 2.23 -12.65 -5.54
C ASN A 57 1.51 -11.36 -5.10
N LEU A 58 0.17 -11.32 -5.11
CA LEU A 58 -0.59 -10.18 -4.58
C LEU A 58 -0.25 -9.88 -3.11
N ASP A 59 -0.20 -10.91 -2.27
CA ASP A 59 0.15 -10.76 -0.85
C ASP A 59 1.58 -10.24 -0.66
N GLU A 60 2.53 -10.74 -1.45
CA GLU A 60 3.92 -10.29 -1.40
C GLU A 60 4.07 -8.82 -1.81
N GLN A 61 3.42 -8.42 -2.91
CA GLN A 61 3.42 -7.03 -3.35
C GLN A 61 2.77 -6.12 -2.31
N PHE A 62 1.61 -6.51 -1.79
CA PHE A 62 0.90 -5.74 -0.77
C PHE A 62 1.72 -5.59 0.53
N ALA A 63 2.35 -6.66 1.00
CA ALA A 63 3.22 -6.64 2.17
C ALA A 63 4.47 -5.79 1.95
N SER A 64 5.09 -5.86 0.77
CA SER A 64 6.25 -5.06 0.41
C SER A 64 5.93 -3.56 0.40
N LEU A 65 4.76 -3.20 -0.12
CA LEU A 65 4.30 -1.81 -0.14
C LEU A 65 3.99 -1.28 1.25
N LYS A 66 3.33 -2.09 2.10
CA LYS A 66 3.15 -1.75 3.52
C LYS A 66 4.50 -1.53 4.21
N LYS A 67 5.51 -2.38 3.97
CA LYS A 67 6.86 -2.21 4.54
C LYS A 67 7.52 -0.91 4.09
N LEU A 68 7.44 -0.59 2.80
CA LEU A 68 7.97 0.67 2.27
C LEU A 68 7.28 1.87 2.91
N PHE A 69 5.97 1.81 3.09
CA PHE A 69 5.22 2.83 3.78
C PHE A 69 5.68 2.96 5.25
N ILE A 70 5.71 1.87 6.02
CA ILE A 70 6.20 1.83 7.41
C ILE A 70 7.62 2.44 7.53
N ALA A 71 8.52 2.08 6.63
CA ALA A 71 9.92 2.52 6.68
C ALA A 71 10.09 4.01 6.38
N ASN A 72 9.20 4.59 5.57
CA ASN A 72 9.38 5.93 5.03
C ASN A 72 8.40 6.97 5.60
N ALA A 73 7.31 6.52 6.23
CA ALA A 73 6.24 7.34 6.78
C ALA A 73 6.33 7.47 8.32
N ALA A 74 7.53 7.46 8.91
CA ALA A 74 7.66 7.56 10.36
C ALA A 74 7.16 8.93 10.88
N CYS A 75 6.46 8.94 12.02
CA CYS A 75 6.02 10.16 12.67
C CYS A 75 7.22 11.02 13.07
N GLU A 76 7.21 12.31 12.74
CA GLU A 76 8.34 13.20 13.03
C GLU A 76 8.53 13.47 14.54
N LYS A 77 7.43 13.41 15.32
CA LYS A 77 7.43 13.70 16.76
C LYS A 77 7.92 12.52 17.61
N CYS A 78 7.30 11.35 17.46
CA CYS A 78 7.61 10.17 18.28
C CYS A 78 8.53 9.15 17.59
N ARG A 79 8.86 9.37 16.30
CA ARG A 79 9.69 8.49 15.45
C ARG A 79 9.14 7.07 15.29
N GLN A 80 7.89 6.82 15.69
CA GLN A 80 7.22 5.56 15.46
C GLN A 80 6.59 5.53 14.07
N SER A 81 6.68 4.37 13.42
CA SER A 81 6.08 4.15 12.10
C SER A 81 4.59 3.83 12.20
N PRO A 82 3.78 4.28 11.22
CA PRO A 82 2.38 3.93 11.12
C PRO A 82 2.22 2.45 10.75
N LEU A 83 1.04 1.88 10.98
CA LEU A 83 0.67 0.50 10.60
C LEU A 83 1.49 -0.60 11.30
N VAL A 84 2.24 -0.25 12.34
CA VAL A 84 2.94 -1.21 13.21
C VAL A 84 1.99 -1.64 14.32
N VAL A 85 1.68 -2.93 14.40
CA VAL A 85 0.82 -3.50 15.46
C VAL A 85 1.39 -3.17 16.84
N GLY A 86 0.56 -2.63 17.72
CA GLY A 86 0.95 -2.23 19.07
C GLY A 86 1.62 -0.85 19.17
N SER A 87 1.82 -0.14 18.06
CA SER A 87 2.23 1.27 18.07
C SER A 87 1.02 2.19 18.32
N VAL A 88 1.27 3.39 18.88
CA VAL A 88 0.27 4.46 18.93
C VAL A 88 -0.18 4.92 17.53
N HIS A 89 0.59 4.62 16.50
CA HIS A 89 0.27 4.85 15.09
C HIS A 89 -0.13 3.56 14.36
N GLN A 90 -0.66 2.55 15.07
CA GLN A 90 -1.18 1.34 14.42
C GLN A 90 -2.22 1.65 13.33
N ASN A 91 -2.97 2.75 13.50
CA ASN A 91 -3.88 3.30 12.50
C ASN A 91 -3.41 4.69 12.07
N PHE A 92 -3.85 5.13 10.90
CA PHE A 92 -3.73 6.52 10.50
C PHE A 92 -4.58 7.41 11.40
N ALA A 93 -4.02 8.55 11.82
CA ALA A 93 -4.74 9.51 12.65
C ALA A 93 -5.83 10.24 11.86
N ASN A 94 -5.66 10.40 10.54
CA ASN A 94 -6.68 10.93 9.65
C ASN A 94 -7.64 9.79 9.24
N ALA A 95 -8.93 9.99 9.50
CA ALA A 95 -9.98 9.05 9.13
C ALA A 95 -10.07 8.82 7.62
N GLU A 96 -9.89 9.83 6.78
CA GLU A 96 -9.91 9.69 5.32
C GLU A 96 -8.75 8.81 4.82
N THR A 97 -7.55 9.01 5.37
CA THR A 97 -6.38 8.19 5.03
C THR A 97 -6.54 6.74 5.53
N GLN A 98 -7.15 6.56 6.71
CA GLN A 98 -7.50 5.23 7.21
C GLN A 98 -8.54 4.55 6.32
N THR A 99 -9.62 5.23 5.95
CA THR A 99 -10.64 4.68 5.04
C THR A 99 -10.05 4.26 3.71
N ARG A 100 -9.14 5.05 3.13
CA ARG A 100 -8.46 4.66 1.87
C ARG A 100 -7.61 3.40 2.01
N LEU A 101 -7.04 3.16 3.20
CA LEU A 101 -6.28 1.94 3.47
C LEU A 101 -7.23 0.76 3.62
N ASP A 102 -8.34 0.95 4.33
CA ASP A 102 -9.36 -0.08 4.53
C ASP A 102 -9.99 -0.49 3.19
N ASP A 103 -10.35 0.49 2.34
CA ASP A 103 -10.83 0.26 0.97
C ASP A 103 -9.81 -0.53 0.14
N LEU A 104 -8.53 -0.19 0.25
CA LEU A 104 -7.46 -0.89 -0.47
C LEU A 104 -7.32 -2.34 0.00
N VAL A 105 -7.42 -2.59 1.31
CA VAL A 105 -7.42 -3.96 1.85
C VAL A 105 -8.61 -4.74 1.29
N GLU A 106 -9.81 -4.15 1.29
CA GLU A 106 -11.02 -4.77 0.77
C GLU A 106 -10.89 -5.11 -0.73
N ILE A 107 -10.40 -4.17 -1.55
CA ILE A 107 -10.15 -4.39 -2.98
C ILE A 107 -9.16 -5.54 -3.19
N VAL A 108 -8.05 -5.55 -2.44
CA VAL A 108 -7.04 -6.60 -2.56
C VAL A 108 -7.61 -7.96 -2.17
N ASP A 109 -8.45 -8.02 -1.13
CA ASP A 109 -9.11 -9.25 -0.72
C ASP A 109 -10.18 -9.72 -1.71
N GLU A 110 -10.93 -8.80 -2.33
CA GLU A 110 -11.86 -9.12 -3.41
C GLU A 110 -11.13 -9.74 -4.61
N LEU A 111 -9.97 -9.19 -5.01
CA LEU A 111 -9.16 -9.75 -6.10
C LEU A 111 -8.69 -11.18 -5.82
N LYS A 112 -8.47 -11.54 -4.55
CA LYS A 112 -8.09 -12.91 -4.16
C LYS A 112 -9.25 -13.91 -4.29
N THR A 113 -10.50 -13.45 -4.31
CA THR A 113 -11.66 -14.37 -4.44
C THR A 113 -11.77 -14.96 -5.85
N CYS A 114 -11.37 -14.19 -6.87
CA CYS A 114 -11.37 -14.61 -8.27
C CYS A 114 -10.01 -14.32 -8.94
N PRO A 115 -8.92 -15.01 -8.56
CA PRO A 115 -7.56 -14.68 -9.02
C PRO A 115 -7.39 -14.77 -10.54
N LEU A 116 -8.14 -15.67 -11.20
CA LEU A 116 -8.10 -15.86 -12.65
C LEU A 116 -8.82 -14.75 -13.43
N ASP A 117 -9.67 -13.96 -12.78
CA ASP A 117 -10.37 -12.83 -13.41
C ASP A 117 -9.61 -11.50 -13.30
N ILE A 118 -8.45 -11.51 -12.63
CA ILE A 118 -7.61 -10.32 -12.49
C ILE A 118 -7.12 -9.86 -13.86
N LYS A 119 -7.35 -8.58 -14.14
CA LYS A 119 -6.93 -7.89 -15.36
C LYS A 119 -5.96 -6.77 -15.00
N GLN A 120 -5.18 -6.32 -15.99
CA GLN A 120 -4.26 -5.20 -15.83
C GLN A 120 -4.95 -3.96 -15.23
N VAL A 121 -6.20 -3.68 -15.62
CA VAL A 121 -6.96 -2.54 -15.06
C VAL A 121 -7.18 -2.63 -13.55
N HIS A 122 -7.32 -3.84 -12.98
CA HIS A 122 -7.45 -4.02 -11.53
C HIS A 122 -6.11 -3.74 -10.84
N LEU A 123 -5.02 -4.19 -11.45
CA LEU A 123 -3.66 -4.00 -10.94
C LEU A 123 -3.26 -2.52 -10.98
N ASP A 124 -3.57 -1.82 -12.07
CA ASP A 124 -3.36 -0.37 -12.21
C ASP A 124 -4.19 0.41 -11.17
N PHE A 125 -5.39 -0.07 -10.83
CA PHE A 125 -6.23 0.52 -9.80
C PHE A 125 -5.61 0.39 -8.40
N VAL A 126 -5.07 -0.79 -8.06
CA VAL A 126 -4.33 -1.01 -6.81
C VAL A 126 -3.13 -0.06 -6.71
N LYS A 127 -2.34 0.10 -7.79
CA LYS A 127 -1.22 1.05 -7.84
C LYS A 127 -1.66 2.48 -7.55
N ARG A 128 -2.75 2.93 -8.17
CA ARG A 128 -3.32 4.26 -7.95
C ARG A 128 -3.79 4.47 -6.50
N TYR A 129 -4.33 3.45 -5.85
CA TYR A 129 -4.71 3.56 -4.43
C TYR A 129 -3.50 3.77 -3.53
N PHE A 130 -2.38 3.10 -3.80
CA PHE A 130 -1.14 3.34 -3.09
C PHE A 130 -0.60 4.77 -3.28
N GLU A 131 -0.64 5.29 -4.51
CA GLU A 131 -0.27 6.68 -4.80
C GLU A 131 -1.19 7.68 -4.06
N GLN A 132 -2.50 7.39 -3.99
CA GLN A 132 -3.45 8.21 -3.25
C GLN A 132 -3.21 8.17 -1.74
N LEU A 133 -2.91 7.00 -1.18
CA LEU A 133 -2.55 6.83 0.24
C LEU A 133 -1.28 7.60 0.59
N GLU A 134 -0.29 7.56 -0.29
CA GLU A 134 0.92 8.36 -0.15
C GLU A 134 0.61 9.86 -0.15
N ALA A 135 -0.18 10.33 -1.12
CA ALA A 135 -0.57 11.74 -1.22
C ALA A 135 -1.39 12.20 0.00
N ALA A 136 -2.30 11.36 0.48
CA ALA A 136 -3.11 11.63 1.67
C ALA A 136 -2.24 11.72 2.93
N TYR A 137 -1.35 10.75 3.15
CA TYR A 137 -0.42 10.76 4.26
C TYR A 137 0.51 11.98 4.26
N ARG A 138 1.03 12.39 3.09
CA ARG A 138 1.85 13.62 2.98
C ARG A 138 1.07 14.88 3.34
N ARG A 139 -0.19 14.98 2.90
CA ARG A 139 -1.06 16.11 3.26
C ARG A 139 -1.35 16.14 4.77
N ASP A 140 -1.50 14.97 5.38
CA ASP A 140 -1.69 14.83 6.83
C ASP A 140 -0.47 15.28 7.63
N ASN A 141 0.73 15.13 7.05
CA ASN A 141 2.00 15.58 7.64
C ASN A 141 2.22 17.10 7.64
N VAL A 142 1.26 17.93 7.21
CA VAL A 142 1.46 19.40 7.18
C VAL A 142 0.98 20.12 8.46
N ALA A 143 0.19 19.53 9.38
CA ALA A 143 -0.17 20.32 10.59
C ALA A 143 -0.73 19.61 11.85
N ALA A 144 -1.53 18.54 11.77
CA ALA A 144 -2.73 18.56 12.64
C ALA A 144 -2.83 17.59 13.83
N ALA A 145 -2.10 16.49 13.91
CA ALA A 145 -2.38 15.53 14.99
C ALA A 145 -1.42 15.74 16.18
N GLY A 146 -1.86 16.51 17.18
CA GLY A 146 -1.37 16.40 18.56
C GLY A 146 -1.75 15.06 19.23
N LEU A 147 -1.70 13.96 18.47
CA LEU A 147 -2.06 12.59 18.87
C LEU A 147 -0.82 11.69 18.95
N CYS A 148 0.26 12.23 19.49
CA CYS A 148 1.41 11.49 19.99
C CYS A 148 1.83 12.09 21.33
#